data_AF-A0AA37ICN9-F1
#
_entry.id   AF-A0AA37ICN9-F1
#
_cell.length_a   1.000
_cell.length_b   1.000
_cell.length_c   1.000
_cell.angle_alpha   90.00
_cell.angle_beta   90.00
_cell.angle_gamma   90.00
#
_symmetry.space_group_name_H-M   'P 1'
#
loop_
_entity.id
_entity.type
_entity.pdbx_description
1 polymer ?
#
loop_
_entity_poly.entity_id
_entity_poly.type
_entity_poly.pdbx_seq_one_letter_code
_entity_poly.pdbx_strand_id
1 'polypeptide(L)' 'MTTTQDIRTPLDLAFTIERAKTQEPIGSPCTDVCKLDPETGLCLGCFRSREEIKTFRSMDDAAKLDLFDALLARRAASAK' A
#
# COMPACT_ATOMS: atom_id res chain seq x y z
N MET A 1 -4.10 25.96 13.97
CA MET A 1 -2.91 25.09 14.12
C MET A 1 -3.45 23.68 14.25
N THR A 2 -3.43 22.73 13.33
CA THR A 2 -2.86 22.43 12.00
C THR A 2 -3.66 21.14 11.65
N THR A 3 -4.27 20.86 10.50
CA THR A 3 -3.78 20.91 9.13
C THR A 3 -5.00 20.77 8.20
N THR A 4 -4.95 21.48 7.09
CA THR A 4 -5.85 21.34 5.93
C THR A 4 -5.71 19.93 5.38
N GLN A 5 -6.71 19.08 5.62
CA GLN A 5 -6.79 17.75 5.03
C GLN A 5 -7.36 17.92 3.62
N ASP A 6 -6.45 17.94 2.65
CA ASP A 6 -6.72 18.13 1.23
C ASP A 6 -7.42 16.88 0.65
N ILE A 7 -8.75 16.85 0.77
CA ILE A 7 -9.65 15.74 0.38
C ILE A 7 -9.86 15.59 -1.14
N ARG A 8 -8.88 15.92 -1.99
CA ARG A 8 -9.08 16.02 -3.45
C ARG A 8 -8.12 15.21 -4.33
N THR A 9 -7.54 14.12 -3.82
CA THR A 9 -6.76 13.20 -4.67
C THR A 9 -7.40 11.81 -4.71
N PRO A 10 -7.70 11.24 -5.89
CA PRO A 10 -8.22 9.87 -5.98
C PRO A 10 -7.11 8.82 -5.76
N LEU A 11 -7.47 7.74 -5.04
CA LEU A 11 -6.70 6.51 -4.75
C LEU A 11 -5.56 6.62 -3.72
N ASP A 12 -5.93 6.30 -2.49
CA ASP A 12 -5.30 6.59 -1.20
C ASP A 12 -4.16 5.63 -0.77
N LEU A 13 -3.46 5.00 -1.72
CA LEU A 13 -2.36 4.07 -1.37
C LEU A 13 -1.22 4.79 -0.64
N ALA A 14 -0.83 5.97 -1.13
CA ALA A 14 0.23 6.76 -0.53
C ALA A 14 -0.12 7.19 0.90
N PHE A 15 -1.33 7.70 1.13
CA PHE A 15 -1.77 8.07 2.47
C PHE A 15 -1.88 6.87 3.42
N THR A 16 -2.39 5.74 2.92
CA THR A 16 -2.47 4.51 3.70
C THR A 16 -1.09 3.99 4.08
N ILE A 17 -0.11 4.08 3.18
CA ILE A 17 1.30 3.76 3.45
C ILE A 17 1.87 4.67 4.54
N GLU A 18 1.65 5.97 4.46
CA GLU A 18 2.14 6.91 5.48
C GLU A 18 1.52 6.60 6.85
N ARG A 19 0.22 6.32 6.92
CA ARG A 19 -0.41 5.84 8.17
C ARG A 19 0.20 4.53 8.66
N ALA A 20 0.44 3.56 7.77
CA ALA A 20 1.03 2.28 8.12
C ALA A 20 2.44 2.43 8.72
N LYS A 21 3.25 3.37 8.21
CA LYS A 21 4.58 3.69 8.74
C LYS A 21 4.53 4.27 10.18
N THR A 22 3.45 4.94 10.55
CA THR A 22 3.29 5.51 11.91
C THR A 22 2.83 4.51 12.97
N GLN A 23 2.55 3.25 12.60
CA GLN A 23 2.16 2.21 13.55
C GLN A 23 3.38 1.37 13.94
N GLU A 24 3.48 0.99 15.21
CA GLU A 24 4.50 0.06 15.71
C GLU A 24 3.83 -1.22 16.22
N PRO A 25 4.14 -2.40 15.63
CA PRO A 25 4.96 -2.60 14.43
C PRO A 25 4.30 -2.05 13.15
N ILE A 26 5.08 -1.82 12.08
CA ILE A 26 4.58 -1.21 10.83
C ILE A 26 3.30 -1.91 10.37
N GLY A 27 2.26 -1.09 10.18
CA GLY A 27 0.90 -1.50 9.85
C GLY A 27 0.73 -1.94 8.40
N SER A 28 -0.45 -2.46 8.04
CA SER A 28 -0.72 -2.91 6.66
C SER A 28 -1.18 -1.75 5.76
N PRO A 29 -0.65 -1.60 4.53
CA PRO A 29 -1.04 -0.57 3.58
C PRO A 29 -2.34 -0.94 2.83
N CYS A 30 -3.30 -1.55 3.53
CA CYS A 30 -4.53 -2.05 2.91
C CYS A 30 -5.55 -0.91 2.79
N THR A 31 -6.08 -0.70 1.59
CA THR A 31 -7.11 0.32 1.32
C THR A 31 -8.53 -0.24 1.42
N ASP A 32 -8.72 -1.34 2.18
CA ASP A 32 -9.97 -2.13 2.27
C ASP A 32 -10.52 -2.67 0.93
N VAL A 33 -9.71 -2.64 -0.12
CA VAL A 33 -10.00 -3.25 -1.41
C VAL A 33 -9.28 -4.59 -1.47
N CYS A 34 -10.04 -5.68 -1.46
CA CYS A 34 -9.51 -7.04 -1.59
C CYS A 34 -9.94 -7.65 -2.94
N LYS A 35 -9.47 -7.05 -4.04
CA LYS A 35 -9.72 -7.55 -5.39
C LYS A 35 -8.39 -7.66 -6.12
N LEU A 36 -8.03 -8.87 -6.52
CA LEU A 36 -6.85 -9.13 -7.34
C LEU A 36 -7.22 -8.93 -8.81
N ASP A 37 -6.35 -8.24 -9.52
CA ASP A 37 -6.37 -8.15 -10.96
C ASP A 37 -6.01 -9.53 -11.56
N PRO A 38 -6.84 -10.09 -12.44
CA PRO A 38 -6.62 -11.43 -12.99
C PRO A 38 -5.47 -11.50 -13.99
N GLU A 39 -5.05 -10.36 -14.57
CA GLU A 39 -3.98 -10.31 -15.56
C GLU A 39 -2.59 -10.18 -14.90
N THR A 40 -2.49 -9.31 -13.90
CA THR A 40 -1.24 -9.00 -13.19
C THR A 40 -1.06 -9.77 -11.89
N GLY A 41 -2.14 -10.30 -11.31
CA GLY A 41 -2.11 -10.96 -10.00
C GLY A 41 -1.87 -9.99 -8.82
N LEU A 42 -2.05 -8.69 -9.03
CA LEU A 42 -1.88 -7.64 -8.01
C LEU A 42 -3.21 -7.14 -7.47
N CYS A 43 -3.24 -6.73 -6.21
CA CYS A 43 -4.44 -6.13 -5.62
C CYS A 43 -4.73 -4.77 -6.24
N LEU A 44 -5.95 -4.54 -6.71
CA LEU A 44 -6.38 -3.28 -7.35
C LEU A 44 -6.34 -2.06 -6.43
N GLY A 45 -6.30 -2.26 -5.11
CA GLY A 45 -6.19 -1.17 -4.13
C GLY A 45 -4.76 -0.93 -3.65
N CYS A 46 -4.15 -1.97 -3.09
CA CYS A 46 -2.82 -1.87 -2.47
C CYS A 46 -1.66 -2.33 -3.35
N PHE A 47 -1.93 -2.85 -4.56
CA PHE A 47 -0.92 -3.31 -5.53
C PHE A 47 0.01 -4.41 -5.03
N ARG A 48 -0.34 -5.05 -3.91
CA ARG A 48 0.37 -6.23 -3.38
C ARG A 48 -0.03 -7.48 -4.13
N SER A 49 0.93 -8.38 -4.33
CA SER A 49 0.69 -9.73 -4.81
C SER A 49 0.10 -10.60 -3.70
N ARG A 50 -0.48 -11.74 -4.10
CA ARG A 50 -1.01 -12.73 -3.14
C ARG A 50 0.07 -13.27 -2.20
N GLU A 51 1.31 -13.38 -2.66
CA GLU A 51 2.44 -13.85 -1.85
C GLU A 51 2.84 -12.80 -0.81
N GLU A 52 2.96 -11.53 -1.21
CA GLU A 52 3.25 -10.42 -0.31
C GLU A 52 2.18 -10.28 0.77
N ILE A 53 0.89 -10.46 0.44
CA ILE A 53 -0.19 -10.45 1.42
C ILE A 53 -0.01 -11.56 2.48
N LYS A 54 0.45 -12.75 2.08
CA LYS A 54 0.68 -13.87 3.00
C LYS A 54 1.93 -13.64 3.88
N THR A 55 3.00 -13.11 3.31
CA THR A 55 4.29 -12.95 4.01
C THR A 55 4.39 -11.65 4.80
N PHE A 56 3.52 -10.68 4.56
CA PHE A 56 3.55 -9.35 5.19
C PHE A 56 3.66 -9.37 6.72
N ARG A 57 2.91 -10.26 7.38
CA ARG A 57 2.93 -10.36 8.85
C ARG A 57 4.26 -10.86 9.40
N SER A 58 5.03 -11.59 8.60
CA SER A 58 6.33 -12.14 8.95
C SER A 58 7.50 -11.28 8.46
N MET A 59 7.23 -10.18 7.75
CA MET A 59 8.27 -9.26 7.29
C MET A 59 8.73 -8.35 8.43
N ASP A 60 10.02 -8.06 8.45
CA ASP A 60 10.59 -7.01 9.29
C ASP A 60 10.22 -5.62 8.78
N ASP A 61 10.33 -4.62 9.64
CA ASP A 61 9.93 -3.25 9.31
C ASP A 61 10.74 -2.67 8.14
N ALA A 62 12.04 -3.01 8.02
CA ALA A 62 12.84 -2.63 6.85
C ALA A 62 12.30 -3.24 5.54
N ALA A 63 11.88 -4.51 5.56
CA ALA A 63 11.30 -5.18 4.40
C ALA A 63 9.91 -4.63 4.04
N LYS A 64 9.12 -4.22 5.04
CA LYS A 64 7.83 -3.57 4.81
C LYS A 64 7.99 -2.19 4.18
N LEU A 65 9.02 -1.42 4.58
CA LEU A 65 9.32 -0.12 3.98
C LEU A 65 9.72 -0.27 2.51
N ASP A 66 10.61 -1.20 2.19
CA ASP A 66 11.00 -1.49 0.81
C ASP A 66 9.80 -1.94 -0.05
N LEU A 67 8.93 -2.79 0.53
CA LEU A 67 7.67 -3.16 -0.09
C LEU A 67 6.81 -1.93 -0.40
N PHE A 68 6.65 -0.98 0.53
CA PHE A 68 5.83 0.22 0.30
C PHE A 68 6.30 1.05 -0.90
N ASP A 69 7.62 1.26 -1.03
CA ASP A 69 8.19 1.93 -2.19
C ASP A 69 7.89 1.16 -3.50
N ALA A 70 8.01 -0.17 -3.48
CA ALA A 70 7.65 -1.01 -4.62
C ALA A 70 6.15 -0.89 -4.99
N LEU A 71 5.25 -0.82 -4.00
CA LEU A 71 3.81 -0.66 -4.25
C LEU A 71 3.47 0.69 -4.89
N LEU A 72 4.14 1.76 -4.46
CA LEU A 72 3.98 3.08 -5.07
C LEU A 72 4.46 3.10 -6.52
N ALA A 73 5.61 2.48 -6.80
CA ALA A 73 6.13 2.34 -8.16
C ALA A 73 5.18 1.52 -9.06
N ARG A 74 4.62 0.41 -8.55
CA ARG A 74 3.63 -0.41 -9.27
C ARG A 74 2.36 0.38 -9.58
N ARG A 75 1.82 1.11 -8.61
CA ARG A 75 0.65 1.99 -8.81
C ARG A 75 0.92 3.03 -9.90
N ALA A 76 2.10 3.64 -9.90
CA ALA A 76 2.49 4.60 -10.93
C ALA A 76 2.59 3.96 -12.34
N ALA A 77 3.07 2.72 -12.43
CA ALA A 77 3.14 1.97 -13.69
C ALA A 77 1.76 1.52 -14.20
N SER A 78 0.83 1.15 -13.31
CA SER A 78 -0.53 0.73 -13.66
C SER A 78 -1.49 1.88 -13.99
N ALA A 79 -1.14 3.13 -13.67
CA ALA A 79 -1.94 4.31 -14.01
C ALA A 79 -1.71 4.81 -15.46
N LYS A 80 -1.11 3.99 -16.32
CA LYS A 80 -0.76 4.31 -17.71
C LYS A 80 -1.84 3.90 -18.69
#